data_AF-X1H035-F1
#
_entry.id   AF-X1H035-F1
#
_cell.length_a   1.000
_cell.length_b   1.000
_cell.length_c   1.000
_cell.angle_alpha   90.00
_cell.angle_beta   90.00
_cell.angle_gamma   90.00
#
_symmetry.space_group_name_H-M   'P 1'
#
loop_
_entity.id
_entity.type
_entity.pdbx_description
1 polymer ?
#
loop_
_entity_poly.entity_id
_entity_poly.type
_entity_poly.pdbx_seq_one_letter_code
_entity_poly.pdbx_strand_id
1 'polypeptide(L)' 'TEEQLSQLHAPIGLELGGQSQSEIAISIMAEIVQVKNSE' A
#
# COMPACT_ATOMS: atom_id res chain seq x y z
N THR A 1 -18.62 7.07 -5.40
CA THR A 1 -18.76 6.78 -6.85
C THR A 1 -17.76 5.72 -7.24
N GLU A 2 -17.90 5.05 -8.38
CA GLU A 2 -16.92 4.06 -8.86
C GLU A 2 -15.50 4.66 -8.95
N GLU A 3 -15.40 5.94 -9.32
CA GLU A 3 -14.15 6.70 -9.35
C GLU A 3 -13.41 6.73 -8.00
N GLN A 4 -14.14 6.83 -6.87
CA GLN A 4 -13.53 6.80 -5.54
C GLN A 4 -13.04 5.41 -5.15
N LEU A 5 -13.73 4.36 -5.64
CA LEU A 5 -13.32 2.98 -5.43
C LEU A 5 -12.03 2.65 -6.20
N SER A 6 -11.85 3.22 -7.39
CA SER A 6 -10.63 3.04 -8.19
C SER A 6 -9.37 3.62 -7.52
N GLN A 7 -9.52 4.56 -6.59
CA GLN A 7 -8.41 5.16 -5.83
C GLN A 7 -8.12 4.41 -4.51
N LEU A 8 -8.95 3.43 -4.15
CA LEU A 8 -8.80 2.67 -2.91
C LEU A 8 -7.82 1.50 -3.12
N HIS A 9 -6.72 1.51 -2.37
CA HIS A 9 -5.76 0.41 -2.32
C HIS A 9 -6.17 -0.56 -1.20
N ALA A 10 -6.66 -1.74 -1.59
CA ALA A 10 -7.09 -2.78 -0.66
C ALA A 10 -6.86 -4.18 -1.26
N PRO A 11 -6.17 -5.11 -0.56
CA PRO A 11 -5.48 -4.95 0.73
C PRO A 11 -4.38 -3.87 0.70
N ILE A 12 -4.11 -3.23 1.85
CA ILE A 12 -3.11 -2.15 1.93
C ILE A 12 -1.70 -2.73 2.11
N GLY A 13 -0.72 -2.09 1.46
CA GLY A 13 0.69 -2.40 1.54
C GLY A 13 1.16 -3.42 0.50
N LEU A 14 2.47 -3.40 0.21
CA LEU A 14 3.10 -4.39 -0.66
C LEU A 14 3.18 -5.78 -0.01
N GLU A 15 3.07 -6.83 -0.82
CA GLU A 15 3.22 -8.23 -0.38
C GLU A 15 4.69 -8.55 -0.04
N LEU A 16 5.15 -8.11 1.13
CA LEU A 16 6.51 -8.36 1.65
C LEU A 16 6.61 -9.62 2.53
N GLY A 17 5.48 -10.30 2.79
CA GLY A 17 5.44 -11.58 3.53
C GLY A 17 5.55 -11.49 5.06
N GLY A 18 5.74 -10.30 5.64
CA GLY A 18 5.81 -10.08 7.08
C GLY A 18 4.44 -10.02 7.77
N GLN A 19 4.39 -10.33 9.06
CA GLN A 19 3.15 -10.42 9.86
C GLN A 19 3.19 -9.57 11.14
N SER A 20 4.36 -9.06 11.53
CA SER A 20 4.50 -8.15 12.66
C SER A 20 4.00 -6.75 12.32
N GLN A 21 3.61 -5.98 13.33
CA GLN A 21 3.16 -4.60 13.16
C GLN A 21 4.20 -3.73 12.45
N SER A 22 5.49 -3.92 12.76
CA SER A 22 6.59 -3.23 12.09
C SER A 22 6.69 -3.58 10.61
N GLU A 23 6.53 -4.85 10.25
CA GLU A 23 6.59 -5.26 8.84
C GLU A 23 5.39 -4.74 8.04
N ILE A 24 4.20 -4.74 8.64
CA ILE A 24 3.00 -4.14 8.04
C ILE A 24 3.22 -2.64 7.80
N ALA A 25 3.79 -1.92 8.78
CA ALA A 25 4.09 -0.51 8.62
C ALA A 25 5.06 -0.24 7.47
N ILE A 26 6.11 -1.06 7.33
CA ILE A 26 7.07 -0.96 6.21
C ILE A 26 6.39 -1.26 4.88
N SER A 27 5.54 -2.30 4.81
CA SER A 27 4.77 -2.66 3.62
C SER A 27 3.89 -1.51 3.13
N ILE A 28 3.21 -0.80 4.04
CA ILE A 28 2.41 0.39 3.71
C ILE A 28 3.30 1.55 3.23
N MET A 29 4.40 1.84 3.92
CA MET A 29 5.31 2.92 3.51
C MET A 29 5.93 2.65 2.13
N ALA A 30 6.24 1.40 1.83
CA ALA A 30 6.77 0.99 0.54
C ALA A 30 5.75 1.24 -0.60
N GLU A 31 4.47 0.94 -0.38
CA GLU A 31 3.40 1.24 -1.33
C GLU A 31 3.27 2.75 -1.60
N ILE A 32 3.30 3.58 -0.55
CA ILE A 32 3.25 5.05 -0.70
C ILE A 32 4.40 5.58 -1.56
N VAL A 33 5.62 5.10 -1.30
CA VAL A 33 6.80 5.50 -2.09
C VAL A 33 6.71 5.02 -3.53
N GLN A 34 6.20 3.81 -3.77
CA GLN A 34 6.01 3.27 -5.11
C GLN A 34 5.05 4.13 -5.92
N VAL A 35 3.87 4.45 -5.38
CA VAL A 35 2.88 5.30 -6.06
C VAL A 35 3.49 6.66 -6.36
N LYS A 36 4.11 7.31 -5.37
CA LYS A 36 4.76 8.62 -5.53
C LYS A 36 5.82 8.63 -6.65
N ASN A 37 6.56 7.53 -6.82
CA ASN A 37 7.62 7.45 -7.84
C ASN A 37 7.13 6.95 -9.21
N SER A 38 5.89 6.46 -9.29
CA SER A 38 5.27 6.00 -10.54
C SER A 38 4.44 7.11 -11.22
N GLU A 39 4.30 8.26 -10.57
CA GLU A 39 3.79 9.51 -11.14
C GLU A 39 4.82 10.24 -12.01
#